data_AF-A0AAD1A610-F1
#
_entry.id   AF-A0AAD1A610-F1
#
_cell.length_a   1.000
_cell.length_b   1.000
_cell.length_c   1.000
_cell.angle_alpha   90.00
_cell.angle_beta   90.00
_cell.angle_gamma   90.00
#
_symmetry.space_group_name_H-M   'P 1'
#
loop_
_entity.id
_entity.type
_entity.pdbx_description
1 polymer ?
#
loop_
_entity_poly.entity_id
_entity_poly.type
_entity_poly.pdbx_seq_one_letter_code
_entity_poly.pdbx_strand_id
1 'polypeptide(L)'
;MTAAFTIRLDDETLAKLDALAADTDRSRNWLAAKAIENYIELNAWQIARIKEGIAQADRGEFATEEELDAIEAELQARIDSTR
;
A
#
# COMPACT_ATOMS: atom_id res chain seq x y z
N MET A 1 -1.40 19.35 13.21
CA MET A 1 -0.33 20.33 12.88
C MET A 1 0.10 20.06 11.45
N THR A 2 0.38 21.10 10.66
CA THR A 2 0.93 20.96 9.31
C THR A 2 2.39 21.39 9.30
N ALA A 3 3.23 20.66 8.57
CA ALA A 3 4.63 20.99 8.34
C ALA A 3 4.85 21.24 6.85
N ALA A 4 5.71 22.20 6.52
CA ALA A 4 6.08 22.50 5.15
C ALA A 4 7.49 21.98 4.85
N PHE A 5 7.65 21.42 3.66
CA PHE A 5 8.95 21.01 3.12
C PHE A 5 8.97 21.26 1.61
N THR A 6 10.16 21.33 1.02
CA THR A 6 10.33 21.58 -0.42
C THR A 6 10.64 20.27 -1.14
N ILE A 7 9.92 20.01 -2.22
CA ILE A 7 10.20 18.91 -3.15
C ILE A 7 10.85 19.46 -4.41
N ARG A 8 11.72 18.65 -5.03
CA ARG A 8 12.29 18.93 -6.35
C ARG A 8 11.66 17.97 -7.34
N LEU A 9 11.12 18.51 -8.42
CA LEU A 9 10.56 17.78 -9.54
C LEU A 9 11.30 18.23 -10.79
N ASP A 10 11.48 17.32 -11.75
CA ASP A 10 11.87 17.73 -13.10
C ASP A 10 10.71 18.48 -13.79
N ASP A 11 11.05 19.21 -14.86
CA ASP A 11 10.10 20.06 -15.57
C ASP A 11 8.93 19.25 -16.16
N GLU A 12 9.20 18.02 -16.62
CA GLU A 12 8.20 17.12 -17.18
C GLU A 12 7.15 16.71 -16.12
N THR A 13 7.61 16.32 -14.94
CA THR A 13 6.75 15.91 -13.82
C THR A 13 5.96 17.09 -13.28
N LEU A 14 6.58 18.28 -13.20
CA LEU A 14 5.88 19.50 -12.80
C LEU A 14 4.76 19.84 -13.80
N ALA A 15 5.02 19.75 -15.11
CA ALA A 15 4.00 20.00 -16.13
C ALA A 15 2.83 19.01 -16.05
N LYS A 16 3.09 17.72 -15.79
CA LYS A 16 2.05 16.71 -15.59
C LYS A 16 1.21 16.98 -14.33
N LEU A 17 1.86 17.40 -13.24
CA LEU A 17 1.15 17.78 -12.01
C LEU A 17 0.28 19.01 -12.22
N ASP A 18 0.73 19.97 -13.03
CA ASP A 18 -0.02 21.18 -13.37
C ASP A 18 -1.27 20.89 -14.18
N ALA A 19 -1.16 20.03 -15.19
CA ALA A 19 -2.32 19.58 -15.96
C ALA A 19 -3.33 18.85 -15.06
N LEU A 20 -2.86 17.92 -14.22
CA LEU A 20 -3.73 17.19 -13.30
C LEU A 20 -4.43 18.11 -12.29
N ALA A 21 -3.72 19.12 -11.77
CA ALA A 21 -4.27 20.14 -10.89
C ALA A 21 -5.42 20.90 -11.56
N ALA A 22 -5.24 21.31 -12.82
CA ALA A 22 -6.25 22.01 -13.60
C ALA A 22 -7.48 21.13 -13.88
N ASP A 23 -7.27 19.90 -14.33
CA ASP A 23 -8.36 18.98 -14.70
C ASP A 23 -9.19 18.51 -13.50
N THR A 24 -8.62 18.52 -12.29
CA THR A 24 -9.27 18.05 -11.06
C THR A 24 -9.79 19.17 -10.16
N ASP A 25 -9.57 20.44 -10.53
CA ASP A 25 -9.85 21.63 -9.69
C ASP A 25 -9.19 21.53 -8.30
N ARG A 26 -7.91 21.13 -8.26
CA ARG A 26 -7.12 20.97 -7.03
C ARG A 26 -5.81 21.72 -7.12
N SER A 27 -5.30 22.16 -5.96
CA SER A 27 -3.96 22.75 -5.91
C SER A 27 -2.88 21.68 -6.01
N ARG A 28 -1.71 22.04 -6.54
CA ARG A 28 -0.51 21.19 -6.57
C ARG A 28 -0.16 20.64 -5.18
N ASN A 29 -0.26 21.49 -4.16
CA ASN A 29 0.03 21.12 -2.77
C ASN A 29 -0.96 20.07 -2.26
N TRP A 30 -2.25 20.20 -2.61
CA TRP A 30 -3.25 19.20 -2.22
C TRP A 30 -2.97 17.85 -2.88
N LEU A 31 -2.68 17.85 -4.18
CA LEU A 31 -2.35 16.62 -4.92
C LEU A 31 -1.07 15.96 -4.39
N ALA A 32 -0.02 16.74 -4.15
CA ALA A 32 1.24 16.24 -3.60
C ALA A 32 1.04 15.65 -2.20
N ALA A 33 0.33 16.36 -1.31
CA ALA A 33 0.02 15.86 0.02
C ALA A 33 -0.77 14.55 -0.04
N LYS A 34 -1.79 14.46 -0.90
CA LYS A 34 -2.58 13.24 -1.08
C LYS A 34 -1.79 12.08 -1.66
N ALA A 35 -0.93 12.33 -2.63
CA ALA A 35 -0.04 11.30 -3.16
C ALA A 35 0.90 10.74 -2.08
N ILE A 36 1.45 11.62 -1.23
CA ILE A 36 2.33 11.23 -0.13
C ILE A 36 1.56 10.46 0.95
N GLU A 37 0.38 10.93 1.36
CA GLU A 37 -0.48 10.23 2.33
C GLU A 37 -0.77 8.79 1.86
N ASN A 38 -1.24 8.65 0.61
CA ASN A 38 -1.55 7.35 0.04
C ASN A 38 -0.31 6.45 -0.05
N TYR A 39 0.84 7.01 -0.44
CA TYR A 39 2.09 6.25 -0.52
C TYR A 39 2.54 5.78 0.86
N ILE A 40 2.46 6.63 1.89
CA ILE A 40 2.82 6.27 3.26
C ILE A 40 1.88 5.18 3.78
N GLU A 41 0.57 5.35 3.64
CA GLU A 41 -0.42 4.38 4.13
C GLU A 41 -0.20 3.00 3.50
N LEU A 42 -0.04 2.96 2.17
CA LEU A 42 0.22 1.73 1.43
C LEU A 42 1.49 1.03 1.93
N ASN A 43 2.59 1.74 2.08
CA ASN A 43 3.86 1.10 2.46
C ASN A 43 3.91 0.77 3.96
N ALA A 44 3.33 1.61 4.82
CA ALA A 44 3.35 1.41 6.27
C ALA A 44 2.60 0.15 6.66
N TRP A 45 1.42 -0.11 6.08
CA TRP A 45 0.66 -1.34 6.31
C TRP A 45 1.48 -2.58 5.90
N GLN A 46 2.09 -2.57 4.70
CA GLN A 46 2.88 -3.70 4.20
C GLN A 46 4.06 -4.00 5.12
N ILE A 47 4.82 -2.96 5.47
CA ILE A 47 5.98 -3.08 6.35
C ILE A 47 5.56 -3.60 7.72
N ALA A 48 4.45 -3.11 8.27
CA ALA A 48 3.94 -3.59 9.55
C ALA A 48 3.59 -5.08 9.50
N ARG A 49 2.88 -5.52 8.46
CA ARG A 49 2.50 -6.94 8.27
C ARG A 49 3.71 -7.85 8.08
N ILE A 50 4.71 -7.40 7.33
CA ILE A 50 5.96 -8.17 7.14
C ILE A 50 6.69 -8.32 8.48
N LYS A 51 6.85 -7.22 9.23
CA LYS A 51 7.50 -7.25 10.54
C LYS A 51 6.76 -8.15 11.53
N GLU A 52 5.44 -8.12 11.52
CA GLU A 52 4.62 -8.98 12.36
C GLU A 52 4.81 -10.46 11.99
N GLY A 53 4.77 -10.81 10.69
CA GLY A 53 5.00 -12.17 10.23
C GLY A 53 6.39 -12.70 10.56
N ILE A 54 7.43 -11.86 10.44
CA ILE A 54 8.79 -12.21 10.89
C ILE A 54 8.79 -12.49 12.40
N ALA A 55 8.17 -11.62 13.20
CA ALA A 55 8.12 -11.81 14.65
C ALA A 55 7.32 -13.07 15.06
N GLN A 56 6.28 -13.44 14.32
CA GLN A 56 5.53 -14.70 14.51
C GLN A 56 6.42 -15.91 14.20
N ALA A 57 7.11 -15.88 13.04
CA ALA A 57 8.06 -16.92 12.65
C ALA A 57 9.20 -17.09 13.66
N ASP A 58 9.75 -15.99 14.19
CA ASP A 58 10.78 -16.02 15.23
C ASP A 58 10.28 -16.65 16.54
N ARG A 59 8.97 -16.58 16.82
CA ARG A 59 8.32 -17.27 17.94
C ARG A 59 7.90 -18.71 17.61
N GLY A 60 8.13 -19.18 16.39
CA GLY A 60 7.72 -20.50 15.93
C GLY A 60 6.21 -20.62 15.64
N GLU A 61 5.51 -19.50 15.51
CA GLU A 61 4.06 -19.46 15.20
C GLU A 61 3.83 -19.71 13.70
N PHE A 62 4.12 -20.93 13.27
CA PHE A 62 3.77 -21.43 11.94
C PHE A 62 2.45 -22.20 12.00
N ALA A 63 1.76 -22.26 10.86
CA ALA A 63 0.59 -23.10 10.72
C ALA A 63 0.97 -24.58 10.91
N THR A 64 0.09 -25.35 11.54
CA THR A 64 0.22 -26.81 11.58
C THR A 64 -0.13 -27.43 10.22
N GLU A 65 0.18 -28.72 10.04
CA GLU A 65 -0.20 -29.46 8.83
C GLU A 65 -1.73 -29.44 8.63
N GLU A 66 -2.51 -29.61 9.69
CA GLU A 66 -3.98 -29.57 9.60
C GLU A 66 -4.51 -28.17 9.23
N GLU A 67 -3.87 -27.11 9.70
CA GLU A 67 -4.23 -25.73 9.34
C GLU A 67 -3.87 -25.44 7.87
N LEU A 68 -2.74 -25.96 7.39
CA LEU A 68 -2.33 -25.86 5.98
C LEU A 68 -3.32 -26.58 5.06
N ASP A 69 -3.73 -27.80 5.41
CA ASP A 69 -4.72 -28.58 4.65
C ASP A 69 -6.07 -27.83 4.55
N ALA A 70 -6.49 -27.20 5.65
CA ALA A 70 -7.72 -26.40 5.67
C ALA A 70 -7.63 -25.16 4.77
N ILE A 71 -6.49 -24.46 4.79
CA ILE A 71 -6.22 -23.30 3.92
C ILE A 71 -6.23 -23.73 2.45
N GLU A 72 -5.60 -24.86 2.11
CA GLU A 72 -5.57 -25.38 0.74
C GLU A 72 -6.99 -25.71 0.24
N ALA A 73 -7.79 -26.39 1.06
CA ALA A 73 -9.18 -26.71 0.71
C ALA A 73 -10.03 -25.44 0.49
N GLU A 74 -9.86 -24.41 1.31
CA GLU A 74 -10.54 -23.13 1.14
C GLU A 74 -10.14 -22.44 -0.18
N LEU A 75 -8.84 -22.37 -0.46
CA LEU A 75 -8.32 -21.74 -1.68
C LEU A 75 -8.82 -22.47 -2.93
N GLN A 76 -8.84 -23.81 -2.90
CA GLN A 76 -9.35 -24.63 -4.00
C GLN A 76 -10.85 -24.36 -4.26
N ALA A 77 -11.67 -24.31 -3.20
CA ALA A 77 -13.09 -23.99 -3.33
C ALA A 77 -13.34 -22.59 -3.93
N ARG A 78 -12.51 -21.59 -3.59
CA ARG A 78 -12.59 -20.24 -4.16
C ARG A 78 -12.19 -20.18 -5.63
N ILE A 79 -11.18 -20.96 -6.02
CA ILE A 79 -10.77 -21.08 -7.43
C ILE A 79 -11.92 -21.72 -8.23
N ASP A 80 -12.50 -22.79 -7.72
CA ASP A 80 -13.59 -23.51 -8.39
C ASP A 80 -14.89 -22.69 -8.45
N SER A 81 -15.17 -21.84 -7.45
CA SER A 81 -16.34 -20.96 -7.49
C SER A 81 -16.23 -19.81 -8.50
N THR A 82 -15.03 -19.52 -8.99
CA THR A 82 -14.75 -18.42 -9.93
C THR A 82 -14.70 -18.92 -11.39
N ARG A 83 -14.80 -20.23 -11.61
CA ARG A 83 -14.78 -20.89 -12.93
C ARG A 83 -16.19 -21.26 -13.40
#